data_AF-A0A7L5ABP8-F1
#
_entry.id   AF-A0A7L5ABP8-F1
#
_cell.length_a   1.000
_cell.length_b   1.000
_cell.length_c   1.000
_cell.angle_alpha   90.00
_cell.angle_beta   90.00
_cell.angle_gamma   90.00
#
_symmetry.space_group_name_H-M   'P 1'
#
loop_
_entity.id
_entity.type
_entity.pdbx_description
1 polymer ?
#
loop_
_entity_poly.entity_id
_entity_poly.type
_entity_poly.pdbx_seq_one_letter_code
_entity_poly.pdbx_strand_id
1 'polypeptide(L)'
;MPSARLPGRSCAGSWTMATNWAGTGLPAGTSCTTVIERATVDTNILIYSIDAAEGHKHGVARRIVDALSDAGAVIPLQALNEFYFVCSRKRKMPVQEAQAFNRSLMKRLKVVGPSPEDLADAMQIHQQGAMQFFDALLVATAARAGCAVLLSEDMQHGYSTGGLTIVNPFALSEPELDQLLS
;
A
#
# COMPACT_ATOMS: atom_id res chain seq x y z
N MET A 1 -24.58 40.80 -13.22
CA MET A 1 -23.92 39.59 -13.77
C MET A 1 -24.40 38.40 -12.94
N PRO A 2 -25.28 37.53 -13.46
CA PRO A 2 -25.84 36.44 -12.68
C PRO A 2 -24.84 35.26 -12.62
N SER A 3 -24.64 34.75 -11.41
CA SER A 3 -23.84 33.55 -11.10
C SER A 3 -24.48 32.32 -11.72
N ALA A 4 -23.74 31.64 -12.61
CA ALA A 4 -24.13 30.37 -13.19
C ALA A 4 -23.94 29.25 -12.17
N ARG A 5 -25.05 28.62 -11.80
CA ARG A 5 -25.14 27.43 -10.94
C ARG A 5 -24.73 26.21 -11.78
N LEU A 6 -23.63 25.55 -11.43
CA LEU A 6 -23.24 24.31 -12.10
C LEU A 6 -24.14 23.14 -11.65
N PRO A 7 -24.55 22.24 -12.56
CA PRO A 7 -25.45 21.14 -12.24
C PRO A 7 -24.70 20.04 -11.48
N GLY A 8 -25.33 19.55 -10.41
CA GLY A 8 -24.87 18.40 -9.65
C GLY A 8 -24.82 17.15 -10.53
N ARG A 9 -23.68 16.46 -10.50
CA ARG A 9 -23.57 15.08 -10.97
C ARG A 9 -23.36 14.19 -9.76
N SER A 10 -24.41 13.45 -9.40
CA SER A 10 -24.30 12.32 -8.51
C SER A 10 -23.62 11.17 -9.26
N CYS A 11 -22.41 10.83 -8.87
CA CYS A 11 -21.82 9.52 -9.14
C CYS A 11 -21.64 8.83 -7.79
N ALA A 12 -22.69 8.13 -7.35
CA ALA A 12 -22.61 7.24 -6.20
C ALA A 12 -21.86 5.97 -6.65
N GLY A 13 -20.53 5.98 -6.53
CA GLY A 13 -19.75 4.75 -6.43
C GLY A 13 -20.04 4.13 -5.06
N SER A 14 -20.61 2.94 -5.04
CA SER A 14 -20.95 2.22 -3.81
C SER A 14 -19.67 1.70 -3.13
N TRP A 15 -19.09 2.50 -2.24
CA TRP A 15 -18.07 2.06 -1.29
C TRP A 15 -18.70 1.09 -0.30
N THR A 16 -18.41 -0.20 -0.44
CA THR A 16 -18.95 -1.23 0.46
C THR A 16 -17.91 -1.54 1.53
N MET A 17 -18.31 -1.41 2.80
CA MET A 17 -17.57 -1.99 3.92
C MET A 17 -17.70 -3.51 3.84
N ALA A 18 -16.66 -4.19 3.35
CA ALA A 18 -16.59 -5.65 3.43
C ALA A 18 -15.91 -6.02 4.76
N THR A 19 -16.70 -6.31 5.80
CA THR A 19 -16.24 -6.73 7.13
C THR A 19 -15.86 -8.22 7.24
N ASN A 20 -15.51 -8.89 6.14
CA ASN A 20 -15.03 -10.27 6.20
C ASN A 20 -13.85 -10.46 5.25
N TRP A 21 -12.63 -10.44 5.80
CA TRP A 21 -11.43 -11.04 5.18
C TRP A 21 -11.50 -12.58 5.14
N ALA A 22 -12.59 -13.18 5.64
CA ALA A 22 -12.85 -14.60 5.55
C ALA A 22 -13.15 -15.03 4.10
N GLY A 23 -12.09 -15.25 3.31
CA GLY A 23 -12.02 -16.28 2.28
C GLY A 23 -13.09 -16.27 1.18
N THR A 24 -13.44 -15.12 0.60
CA THR A 24 -14.32 -15.10 -0.58
C THR A 24 -13.52 -14.98 -1.89
N GLY A 25 -13.31 -16.15 -2.51
CA GLY A 25 -13.31 -16.39 -3.95
C GLY A 25 -12.46 -15.50 -4.84
N LEU A 26 -11.24 -15.93 -5.14
CA LEU A 26 -10.48 -15.48 -6.31
C LEU A 26 -11.30 -15.71 -7.60
N PRO A 27 -11.39 -14.74 -8.53
CA PRO A 27 -12.07 -14.93 -9.80
C PRO A 27 -11.36 -16.00 -10.62
N ALA A 28 -12.11 -17.03 -11.03
CA ALA A 28 -11.62 -18.09 -11.89
C ALA A 28 -11.35 -17.55 -13.31
N GLY A 29 -10.08 -17.41 -13.66
CA GLY A 29 -9.67 -17.15 -15.04
C GLY A 29 -8.27 -16.54 -15.20
N THR A 30 -7.32 -17.41 -15.58
CA THR A 30 -6.06 -17.09 -16.30
C THR A 30 -4.88 -16.57 -15.47
N SER A 31 -3.83 -17.41 -15.40
CA SER A 31 -2.56 -17.28 -14.65
C SER A 31 -2.73 -17.39 -13.13
N CYS A 32 -2.02 -18.34 -12.50
CA CYS A 32 -1.91 -18.43 -11.04
C CYS A 32 -1.06 -17.26 -10.53
N THR A 33 -1.60 -16.04 -10.58
CA THR A 33 -0.99 -14.88 -9.94
C THR A 33 -1.22 -15.02 -8.44
N THR A 34 -0.12 -15.15 -7.69
CA THR A 34 -0.16 -15.25 -6.22
C THR A 34 -0.56 -13.91 -5.60
N VAL A 35 -1.08 -13.92 -4.38
CA VAL A 35 -1.57 -12.70 -3.71
C VAL A 35 -0.43 -11.69 -3.55
N ILE A 36 0.78 -12.18 -3.25
CA ILE A 36 1.98 -11.37 -3.05
C ILE A 36 2.42 -10.61 -4.32
N GLU A 37 2.22 -11.17 -5.52
CA GLU A 37 2.57 -10.50 -6.79
C GLU A 37 1.76 -9.21 -7.03
N ARG A 38 0.58 -9.12 -6.42
CA ARG A 38 -0.32 -7.96 -6.46
C ARG A 38 -0.40 -7.22 -5.14
N ALA A 39 0.50 -7.51 -4.21
CA ALA A 39 0.59 -6.78 -2.95
C ALA A 39 1.58 -5.61 -3.07
N THR A 40 1.41 -4.64 -2.20
CA THR A 40 2.36 -3.55 -2.02
C THR A 40 2.38 -3.07 -0.57
N VAL A 41 3.29 -2.15 -0.24
CA VAL A 41 3.54 -1.72 1.15
C VAL A 41 3.52 -0.22 1.30
N ASP A 42 3.09 0.19 2.48
CA ASP A 42 3.29 1.51 3.05
C ASP A 42 4.70 1.65 3.66
N THR A 43 5.12 2.88 3.94
CA THR A 43 6.42 3.20 4.52
C THR A 43 6.63 2.59 5.90
N ASN A 44 5.60 2.47 6.73
CA ASN A 44 5.75 1.87 8.06
C ASN A 44 6.34 0.45 7.97
N ILE A 45 5.91 -0.36 7.01
CA ILE A 45 6.45 -1.71 6.76
C ILE A 45 7.94 -1.65 6.40
N LEU A 46 8.33 -0.74 5.51
CA LEU A 46 9.74 -0.54 5.15
C LEU A 46 10.58 -0.13 6.38
N ILE A 47 10.05 0.76 7.22
CA ILE A 47 10.72 1.18 8.45
C ILE A 47 10.88 0.02 9.43
N TYR A 48 9.83 -0.79 9.64
CA TYR A 48 9.93 -1.96 10.51
C TYR A 48 10.90 -3.01 9.99
N SER A 49 11.04 -3.17 8.67
CA SER A 49 11.97 -4.15 8.08
C SER A 49 13.44 -3.88 8.38
N ILE A 50 13.82 -2.66 8.78
CA ILE A 50 15.20 -2.32 9.18
C ILE A 50 15.37 -2.12 10.69
N ASP A 51 14.27 -1.94 11.43
CA ASP A 51 14.29 -1.57 12.84
C ASP A 51 14.20 -2.81 13.74
N ALA A 52 15.36 -3.41 14.03
CA ALA A 52 15.43 -4.65 14.84
C ALA A 52 14.86 -4.49 16.26
N ALA A 53 14.74 -3.26 16.78
CA ALA A 53 14.18 -3.00 18.10
C ALA A 53 12.66 -3.27 18.16
N GLU A 54 11.99 -3.35 17.00
CA GLU A 54 10.53 -3.55 16.88
C GLU A 54 10.12 -5.04 16.94
N GLY A 55 11.07 -5.95 17.19
CA GLY A 55 10.82 -7.35 17.56
C GLY A 55 9.93 -8.10 16.56
N HIS A 56 8.71 -8.46 16.98
CA HIS A 56 7.77 -9.20 16.12
C HIS A 56 7.45 -8.44 14.82
N LYS A 57 7.24 -7.12 14.89
CA LYS A 57 6.94 -6.31 13.70
C LYS A 57 8.11 -6.32 12.71
N HIS A 58 9.34 -6.30 13.21
CA HIS A 58 10.53 -6.42 12.38
C HIS A 58 10.57 -7.75 11.61
N GLY A 59 10.30 -8.85 12.30
CA GLY A 59 10.25 -10.19 11.69
C GLY A 59 9.20 -10.28 10.58
N VAL A 60 7.97 -9.83 10.84
CA VAL A 60 6.87 -9.82 9.86
C VAL A 60 7.19 -8.90 8.69
N ALA A 61 7.64 -7.67 8.94
CA ALA A 61 7.96 -6.70 7.89
C ALA A 61 9.09 -7.17 6.98
N ARG A 62 10.11 -7.84 7.53
CA ARG A 62 11.20 -8.41 6.73
C ARG A 62 10.69 -9.52 5.80
N ARG A 63 9.87 -10.44 6.30
CA ARG A 63 9.24 -11.50 5.48
C ARG A 63 8.43 -10.91 4.32
N ILE A 64 7.67 -9.85 4.59
CA ILE A 64 6.90 -9.13 3.55
C ILE A 64 7.82 -8.52 2.50
N VAL A 65 8.85 -7.78 2.91
CA VAL A 65 9.76 -7.11 1.96
C VAL A 65 10.54 -8.12 1.12
N ASP A 66 10.97 -9.23 1.71
CA ASP A 66 11.65 -10.32 1.00
C ASP A 66 10.70 -10.96 -0.03
N ALA A 67 9.47 -11.33 0.37
CA ALA A 67 8.50 -11.96 -0.53
C ALA A 67 8.08 -11.05 -1.69
N LEU A 68 7.84 -9.75 -1.43
CA LEU A 68 7.58 -8.77 -2.50
C LEU A 68 8.75 -8.69 -3.48
N SER A 69 9.98 -8.69 -2.96
CA SER A 69 11.20 -8.57 -3.76
C SER A 69 11.51 -9.83 -4.56
N ASP A 70 11.07 -10.99 -4.09
CA ASP A 70 11.17 -12.26 -4.82
C ASP A 70 10.10 -12.34 -5.93
N ALA A 71 8.89 -11.83 -5.66
CA ALA A 71 7.80 -11.76 -6.63
C ALA A 71 7.96 -10.67 -7.70
N GLY A 72 8.88 -9.71 -7.51
CA GLY A 72 9.00 -8.54 -8.39
C GLY A 72 7.76 -7.66 -8.37
N ALA A 73 7.14 -7.56 -7.19
CA ALA A 73 5.89 -6.86 -6.95
C ALA A 73 6.03 -5.33 -7.15
N VAL A 74 4.90 -4.62 -7.02
CA VAL A 74 4.86 -3.17 -7.16
C VAL A 74 5.31 -2.50 -5.85
N ILE A 75 6.02 -1.38 -5.96
CA ILE A 75 6.27 -0.47 -4.84
C ILE A 75 6.01 0.99 -5.22
N PRO A 76 5.23 1.75 -4.44
CA PRO A 76 5.00 3.15 -4.72
C PRO A 76 6.25 3.96 -4.44
N LEU A 77 6.59 4.88 -5.34
CA LEU A 77 7.69 5.80 -5.17
C LEU A 77 7.52 6.65 -3.90
N GLN A 78 6.28 6.96 -3.52
CA GLN A 78 5.97 7.64 -2.27
C GLN A 78 6.53 6.87 -1.06
N ALA A 79 6.34 5.54 -0.99
CA ALA A 79 6.80 4.74 0.13
C ALA A 79 8.34 4.80 0.28
N LEU A 80 9.06 4.77 -0.85
CA LEU A 80 10.53 4.88 -0.92
C LEU A 80 11.03 6.28 -0.52
N ASN A 81 10.33 7.32 -0.96
CA ASN A 81 10.66 8.72 -0.64
C ASN A 81 10.52 8.99 0.86
N GLU A 82 9.39 8.56 1.43
CA GLU A 82 9.12 8.71 2.85
C GLU A 82 10.09 7.87 3.69
N PHE A 83 10.41 6.63 3.28
CA PHE A 83 11.44 5.83 3.92
C PHE A 83 12.78 6.57 4.00
N TYR A 84 13.27 7.09 2.86
CA TYR A 84 14.54 7.80 2.81
C TYR A 84 14.53 9.05 3.69
N PHE A 85 13.43 9.82 3.65
CA PHE A 85 13.25 11.00 4.48
C PHE A 85 13.25 10.66 5.98
N VAL A 86 12.55 9.61 6.39
CA VAL A 86 12.50 9.17 7.79
C VAL A 86 13.87 8.69 8.26
N CYS A 87 14.55 7.84 7.49
CA CYS A 87 15.86 7.31 7.85
C CYS A 87 16.93 8.40 7.94
N SER A 88 16.97 9.31 6.96
CA SER A 88 17.94 10.41 6.93
C SER A 88 17.71 11.44 8.04
N ARG A 89 16.46 11.74 8.39
CA ARG A 89 16.13 12.74 9.42
C ARG A 89 16.18 12.18 10.84
N LYS A 90 15.66 10.97 11.07
CA LYS A 90 15.57 10.36 12.41
C LYS A 90 16.81 9.57 12.81
N ARG A 91 17.85 9.53 11.96
CA ARG A 91 19.10 8.77 12.17
C ARG A 91 18.86 7.30 12.56
N LYS A 92 17.79 6.70 12.02
CA LYS A 92 17.49 5.27 12.23
C LYS A 92 18.58 4.36 11.65
N MET A 93 19.26 4.83 10.61
CA MET A 93 20.43 4.17 10.02
C MET A 93 21.34 5.19 9.33
N PRO A 94 22.60 4.83 9.03
CA PRO A 94 23.47 5.64 8.18
C PRO A 94 22.82 5.94 6.82
N VAL A 95 22.96 7.18 6.34
CA VAL A 95 22.34 7.64 5.09
C VAL A 95 22.75 6.76 3.90
N GLN A 96 24.00 6.31 3.87
CA GLN A 96 24.53 5.43 2.84
C GLN A 96 23.80 4.08 2.80
N GLU A 97 23.45 3.53 3.97
CA GLU A 97 22.68 2.29 4.06
C GLU A 97 21.24 2.49 3.60
N ALA A 98 20.61 3.60 3.97
CA ALA A 98 19.27 3.95 3.47
C ALA A 98 19.25 4.10 1.93
N GLN A 99 20.28 4.71 1.34
CA GLN A 99 20.42 4.78 -0.11
C GLN A 99 20.61 3.40 -0.74
N ALA A 100 21.44 2.55 -0.15
CA ALA A 100 21.68 1.19 -0.63
C ALA A 100 20.39 0.36 -0.60
N PHE A 101 19.62 0.46 0.49
CA PHE A 101 18.33 -0.22 0.66
C PHE A 101 17.30 0.23 -0.39
N ASN A 102 17.10 1.53 -0.57
CA ASN A 102 16.21 2.03 -1.62
C ASN A 102 16.66 1.56 -3.01
N ARG A 103 17.97 1.61 -3.30
CA ARG A 103 18.50 1.14 -4.57
C ARG A 103 18.30 -0.37 -4.77
N SER A 104 18.37 -1.19 -3.73
CA SER A 104 18.07 -2.61 -3.86
C SER A 104 16.60 -2.86 -4.16
N LEU A 105 15.69 -2.15 -3.49
CA LEU A 105 14.25 -2.27 -3.75
C LEU A 105 13.91 -1.84 -5.18
N MET A 106 14.40 -0.68 -5.64
CA MET A 106 14.16 -0.20 -7.01
C MET A 106 14.71 -1.12 -8.11
N LYS A 107 15.67 -1.99 -7.79
CA LYS A 107 16.19 -2.99 -8.74
C LYS A 107 15.33 -4.25 -8.80
N ARG A 108 14.66 -4.60 -7.70
CA ARG A 108 13.91 -5.85 -7.55
C ARG A 108 12.41 -5.67 -7.74
N LEU A 109 11.89 -4.48 -7.47
CA LEU A 109 10.46 -4.15 -7.49
C LEU A 109 10.11 -3.20 -8.65
N LYS A 110 8.86 -3.26 -9.09
CA LYS A 110 8.30 -2.34 -10.08
C LYS A 110 7.90 -1.03 -9.39
N VAL A 111 8.69 0.02 -9.61
CA VAL A 111 8.43 1.33 -9.01
C VAL A 111 7.31 2.05 -9.76
N VAL A 112 6.30 2.54 -9.04
CA VAL A 112 5.19 3.33 -9.61
C VAL A 112 5.07 4.68 -8.91
N GLY A 113 4.96 5.76 -9.68
CA GLY A 113 4.74 7.11 -9.15
C GLY A 113 3.28 7.54 -9.30
N PRO A 114 2.83 8.56 -8.54
CA PRO A 114 1.50 9.12 -8.69
C PRO A 114 1.33 9.80 -10.06
N SER A 115 0.14 9.66 -10.63
CA SER A 115 -0.29 10.35 -11.85
C SER A 115 -1.35 11.44 -11.55
N PRO A 116 -1.69 12.31 -12.51
CA PRO A 116 -2.78 13.28 -12.33
C PRO A 116 -4.13 12.62 -12.01
N GLU A 117 -4.38 11.42 -12.53
CA GLU A 117 -5.58 10.64 -12.23
C GLU A 117 -5.60 10.19 -10.77
N ASP A 118 -4.47 9.69 -10.25
CA ASP A 118 -4.35 9.33 -8.83
C ASP A 118 -4.61 10.51 -7.91
N LEU A 119 -4.14 11.70 -8.30
CA LEU A 119 -4.38 12.93 -7.56
C LEU A 119 -5.88 13.25 -7.50
N ALA A 120 -6.59 13.09 -8.63
CA ALA A 120 -8.03 13.31 -8.68
C ALA A 120 -8.79 12.32 -7.77
N ASP A 121 -8.42 11.04 -7.82
CA ASP A 121 -9.03 10.00 -6.99
C ASP A 121 -8.71 10.22 -5.50
N ALA A 122 -7.47 10.59 -5.16
CA ALA A 122 -7.05 10.90 -3.81
C ALA A 122 -7.84 12.08 -3.21
N MET A 123 -8.09 13.13 -4.00
CA MET A 123 -8.93 14.26 -3.56
C MET A 123 -10.36 13.81 -3.26
N GLN A 124 -10.93 12.90 -4.05
CA GLN A 124 -12.27 12.37 -3.80
C GLN A 124 -12.32 11.51 -2.53
N ILE A 125 -11.37 10.58 -2.37
CA ILE A 125 -11.24 9.74 -1.16
C ILE A 125 -11.08 10.61 0.09
N HIS A 126 -10.23 11.63 0.02
CA HIS A 126 -10.00 12.55 1.13
C HIS A 126 -11.23 13.40 1.46
N GLN A 127 -11.91 13.94 0.44
CA GLN A 127 -13.13 14.74 0.62
C GLN A 127 -14.25 13.94 1.30
N GLN A 128 -14.31 12.62 1.09
CA GLN A 128 -15.26 11.72 1.75
C GLN A 128 -14.90 11.44 3.22
N GLY A 129 -13.75 11.93 3.70
CA GLY A 129 -13.29 11.73 5.07
C GLY A 129 -12.77 10.32 5.36
N ALA A 130 -12.43 9.54 4.33
CA ALA A 130 -12.00 8.16 4.49
C ALA A 130 -10.58 8.03 5.10
N MET A 131 -9.64 8.90 4.71
CA MET A 131 -8.25 8.89 5.19
C MET A 131 -7.54 10.24 4.95
N GLN A 132 -6.31 10.37 5.46
CA GLN A 132 -5.47 11.55 5.18
C GLN A 132 -5.11 11.60 3.70
N PHE A 133 -4.84 12.80 3.19
CA PHE A 133 -4.64 13.00 1.75
C PHE A 133 -3.47 12.20 1.16
N PHE A 134 -2.33 12.12 1.86
CA PHE A 134 -1.18 11.35 1.37
C PHE A 134 -1.39 9.83 1.42
N ASP A 135 -2.19 9.35 2.38
CA ASP A 135 -2.64 7.95 2.41
C ASP A 135 -3.56 7.67 1.23
N ALA A 136 -4.49 8.59 0.95
CA ALA A 136 -5.39 8.50 -0.20
C ALA A 136 -4.62 8.48 -1.53
N LEU A 137 -3.55 9.28 -1.66
CA LEU A 137 -2.69 9.28 -2.83
C LEU A 137 -1.94 7.96 -3.00
N LEU A 138 -1.37 7.42 -1.92
CA LEU A 138 -0.71 6.13 -1.92
C LEU A 138 -1.66 5.02 -2.38
N VAL A 139 -2.87 4.99 -1.81
CA VAL A 139 -3.93 4.04 -2.13
C VAL A 139 -4.37 4.15 -3.60
N ALA A 140 -4.62 5.37 -4.09
CA ALA A 140 -5.00 5.60 -5.48
C ALA A 140 -3.92 5.11 -6.46
N THR A 141 -2.65 5.47 -6.20
CA THR A 141 -1.51 5.02 -7.01
C THR A 141 -1.35 3.50 -7.00
N ALA A 142 -1.50 2.86 -5.84
CA ALA A 142 -1.41 1.41 -5.73
C ALA A 142 -2.57 0.69 -6.46
N ALA A 143 -3.80 1.20 -6.32
CA ALA A 143 -4.96 0.66 -7.00
C ALA A 143 -4.82 0.78 -8.53
N ARG A 144 -4.40 1.94 -9.04
CA ARG A 144 -4.13 2.13 -10.49
C ARG A 144 -3.02 1.22 -11.00
N ALA A 145 -2.00 0.95 -10.19
CA ALA A 145 -0.93 0.01 -10.54
C ALA A 145 -1.38 -1.46 -10.56
N GLY A 146 -2.65 -1.74 -10.25
CA GLY A 146 -3.22 -3.08 -10.24
C GLY A 146 -2.92 -3.86 -8.97
N CYS A 147 -2.52 -3.20 -7.88
CA CYS A 147 -2.36 -3.87 -6.59
C CYS A 147 -3.74 -4.26 -6.05
N ALA A 148 -3.85 -5.48 -5.53
CA ALA A 148 -5.03 -5.97 -4.83
C ALA A 148 -4.93 -5.77 -3.31
N VAL A 149 -3.71 -5.67 -2.77
CA VAL A 149 -3.46 -5.53 -1.33
C VAL A 149 -2.46 -4.41 -1.07
N LEU A 150 -2.78 -3.51 -0.13
CA LEU A 150 -1.83 -2.56 0.45
C LEU A 150 -1.60 -2.92 1.92
N LEU A 151 -0.35 -3.18 2.28
CA LEU A 151 0.05 -3.51 3.63
C LEU A 151 0.42 -2.24 4.39
N SER A 152 -0.37 -1.90 5.41
CA SER A 152 -0.17 -0.71 6.25
C SER A 152 -0.67 -0.96 7.67
N GLU A 153 0.09 -0.48 8.67
CA GLU A 153 -0.35 -0.49 10.07
C GLU A 153 -1.29 0.68 10.39
N ASP A 154 -0.98 1.86 9.85
CA ASP A 154 -1.58 3.13 10.27
C ASP A 154 -2.94 3.41 9.60
N MET A 155 -3.28 2.62 8.57
CA MET A 155 -4.54 2.74 7.83
C MET A 155 -5.58 1.72 8.32
N GLN A 156 -6.86 1.99 8.01
CA GLN A 156 -7.96 1.13 8.43
C GLN A 156 -7.90 -0.25 7.73
N HIS A 157 -7.58 -1.29 8.50
CA HIS A 157 -7.65 -2.68 8.04
C HIS A 157 -9.06 -3.01 7.49
N GLY A 158 -9.10 -3.65 6.33
CA GLY A 158 -10.34 -4.03 5.62
C GLY A 158 -10.95 -2.91 4.78
N TYR A 159 -10.40 -1.69 4.79
CA TYR A 159 -10.85 -0.66 3.87
C TYR A 159 -10.53 -1.07 2.42
N SER A 160 -11.50 -0.91 1.52
CA SER A 160 -11.36 -1.31 0.12
C SER A 160 -11.78 -0.21 -0.85
N THR A 161 -10.98 0.01 -1.89
CA THR A 161 -11.24 0.98 -2.96
C THR A 161 -10.55 0.56 -4.25
N GLY A 162 -11.20 0.74 -5.40
CA GLY A 162 -10.56 0.51 -6.71
C GLY A 162 -10.01 -0.92 -6.91
N GLY A 163 -10.58 -1.92 -6.24
CA GLY A 163 -10.08 -3.31 -6.26
C GLY A 163 -8.87 -3.58 -5.35
N LEU A 164 -8.44 -2.59 -4.57
CA LEU A 164 -7.39 -2.70 -3.56
C LEU A 164 -8.01 -2.78 -2.16
N THR A 165 -7.47 -3.67 -1.32
CA THR A 165 -7.83 -3.81 0.10
C THR A 165 -6.63 -3.48 0.97
N ILE A 166 -6.86 -2.69 2.03
CA ILE A 166 -5.86 -2.38 3.04
C ILE A 166 -5.82 -3.51 4.07
N VAL A 167 -4.63 -4.04 4.34
CA VAL A 167 -4.42 -5.12 5.30
C VAL A 167 -3.33 -4.68 6.28
N ASN A 168 -3.67 -4.58 7.55
CA ASN A 168 -2.67 -4.52 8.62
C ASN A 168 -2.05 -5.92 8.84
N PRO A 169 -0.76 -6.13 8.48
CA PRO A 169 -0.14 -7.45 8.57
C PRO A 169 0.13 -7.89 10.02
N PHE A 170 0.19 -6.95 10.97
CA PHE A 170 0.47 -7.25 12.37
C PHE A 170 -0.77 -7.68 13.15
N ALA A 171 -1.95 -7.61 12.52
CA ALA A 171 -3.20 -8.14 13.04
C ALA A 171 -3.50 -9.56 12.53
N LEU A 172 -2.68 -10.10 11.62
CA LEU A 172 -2.85 -11.44 11.06
C LEU A 172 -2.28 -12.51 11.98
N SER A 173 -2.90 -13.68 11.99
CA SER A 173 -2.31 -14.90 12.52
C SER A 173 -1.21 -15.42 11.58
N GLU A 174 -0.29 -16.25 12.09
CA GLU A 174 0.78 -16.84 11.27
C GLU A 174 0.26 -17.58 10.02
N PRO A 175 -0.82 -18.39 10.06
CA PRO A 175 -1.36 -19.02 8.86
C PRO A 175 -1.91 -18.03 7.83
N GLU A 176 -2.52 -16.93 8.28
CA GLU A 176 -3.02 -15.89 7.37
C GLU A 176 -1.86 -15.13 6.72
N LEU A 177 -0.80 -14.87 7.47
CA LEU A 177 0.42 -14.27 6.94
C LEU A 177 1.11 -15.21 5.94
N ASP A 178 1.21 -16.50 6.24
CA ASP A 178 1.78 -17.50 5.33
C ASP A 178 1.01 -17.54 4.00
N GLN A 179 -0.32 -17.51 4.06
CA GLN A 179 -1.17 -17.48 2.88
C GLN A 179 -1.04 -16.17 2.08
N LEU A 180 -0.84 -15.04 2.75
CA LEU A 180 -0.59 -13.76 2.09
C LEU A 180 0.74 -13.76 1.33
N LEU A 181 1.76 -14.42 1.90
CA LEU A 181 3.14 -14.44 1.39
C LEU A 181 3.40 -15.57 0.37
N SER A 182 2.51 -16.57 0.26
CA SER A 182 2.59 -17.68 -0.71
C SER A 182 2.18 -17.27 -2.11
#